data_AF-R0EC82-F1
#
_entry.id   AF-R0EC82-F1
#
_cell.length_a   1.000
_cell.length_b   1.000
_cell.length_c   1.000
_cell.angle_alpha   90.00
_cell.angle_beta   90.00
_cell.angle_gamma   90.00
#
_symmetry.space_group_name_H-M   'P 1'
#
loop_
_entity.id
_entity.type
_entity.pdbx_description
1 polymer ?
#
loop_
_entity_poly.entity_id
_entity_poly.type
_entity_poly.pdbx_seq_one_letter_code
_entity_poly.pdbx_strand_id
1 'polypeptide(L)'
;MNDAREPNDRERLEAFVAACLLIAQIDGQVTPDERRQMLAQLATDAPRVGVDEALQAFESLEARFAARPEEAWVEAELMIRRLKGRPEAESIAAAAAAVAIDGGLEADERSVVLDLCRWLGVSPARIL
;
A
#
# COMPACT_ATOMS: atom_id res chain seq x y z
N MET A 1 -0.05 25.85 17.52
CA MET A 1 -0.93 24.73 17.17
C MET A 1 -0.03 23.52 17.10
N ASN A 2 -0.19 22.57 18.02
CA ASN A 2 0.78 21.48 18.18
C ASN A 2 0.47 20.43 17.10
N ASP A 3 1.15 20.52 15.95
CA ASP A 3 1.15 19.51 14.88
C ASP A 3 1.97 18.28 15.32
N ALA A 4 1.57 17.69 16.46
CA ALA A 4 2.07 16.39 16.85
C ALA A 4 1.38 15.37 15.94
N ARG A 5 2.09 14.94 14.89
CA ARG A 5 1.68 13.84 14.04
C ARG A 5 1.41 12.62 14.92
N GLU A 6 0.21 12.06 14.81
CA GLU A 6 -0.11 10.84 15.55
C GLU A 6 0.82 9.73 15.04
N PRO A 7 1.40 8.88 15.91
CA PRO A 7 2.23 7.75 15.48
C PRO A 7 1.52 6.86 14.45
N ASN A 8 0.19 6.87 14.47
CA ASN A 8 -0.69 6.20 13.51
C ASN A 8 -0.56 6.72 12.06
N ASP A 9 -0.24 7.99 11.82
CA ASP A 9 -0.18 8.54 10.46
C ASP A 9 1.03 7.99 9.68
N ARG A 10 2.14 7.75 10.38
CA ARG A 10 3.31 7.12 9.77
C ARG A 10 3.09 5.63 9.51
N GLU A 11 2.50 4.91 10.46
CA GLU A 11 2.16 3.49 10.27
C GLU A 11 1.17 3.30 9.10
N ARG A 12 0.20 4.21 8.97
CA ARG A 12 -0.74 4.23 7.84
C ARG A 12 -0.04 4.45 6.51
N LEU A 13 0.86 5.44 6.44
CA LEU A 13 1.66 5.70 5.24
C LEU A 13 2.50 4.49 4.85
N GLU A 14 3.24 3.92 5.80
CA GLU A 14 4.13 2.78 5.54
C GLU A 14 3.35 1.56 5.06
N ALA A 15 2.21 1.24 5.68
CA ALA A 15 1.37 0.13 5.25
C ALA A 15 0.70 0.38 3.88
N PHE A 16 0.26 1.61 3.61
CA PHE A 16 -0.32 1.97 2.32
C PHE A 16 0.70 1.82 1.19
N VAL A 17 1.90 2.38 1.38
CA VAL A 17 3.02 2.26 0.43
C VAL A 17 3.42 0.81 0.25
N ALA A 18 3.52 0.04 1.34
CA ALA A 18 3.81 -1.38 1.29
C ALA A 18 2.78 -2.14 0.45
N ALA A 19 1.48 -1.93 0.69
CA ALA A 19 0.42 -2.62 -0.05
C ALA A 19 0.46 -2.32 -1.56
N CYS A 20 0.66 -1.06 -1.93
CA CYS A 20 0.75 -0.67 -3.34
C CYS A 20 2.02 -1.25 -3.99
N LEU A 21 3.15 -1.20 -3.29
CA LEU A 21 4.41 -1.71 -3.83
C LEU A 21 4.40 -3.23 -4.01
N LEU A 22 3.75 -3.99 -3.12
CA LEU A 22 3.65 -5.45 -3.24
C LEU A 22 2.97 -5.90 -4.54
N ILE A 23 1.90 -5.20 -4.92
CA ILE A 23 1.20 -5.45 -6.18
C ILE A 23 2.11 -5.11 -7.36
N ALA A 24 2.72 -3.93 -7.30
CA ALA A 24 3.67 -3.46 -8.29
C ALA A 24 4.89 -4.37 -8.51
N GLN A 25 5.32 -5.12 -7.49
CA GLN A 25 6.40 -6.10 -7.63
C GLN A 25 5.99 -7.33 -8.46
N ILE A 26 4.69 -7.62 -8.59
CA ILE A 26 4.19 -8.70 -9.44
C ILE A 26 4.31 -8.32 -10.91
N ASP A 27 3.86 -7.12 -11.28
CA ASP A 27 3.96 -6.59 -12.64
C ASP A 27 5.39 -6.17 -13.00
N GLY A 28 6.25 -6.07 -12.00
CA GLY A 28 7.68 -5.83 -12.13
C GLY A 28 8.05 -4.36 -12.34
N GLN A 29 7.09 -3.47 -12.56
CA GLN A 29 7.29 -2.01 -12.66
C GLN A 29 6.05 -1.24 -12.22
N VAL A 30 6.26 -0.10 -11.56
CA VAL A 30 5.20 0.87 -11.28
C VAL A 30 5.23 1.94 -12.34
N THR A 31 4.16 2.08 -13.10
CA THR A 31 4.09 3.15 -14.09
C THR A 31 3.95 4.51 -13.40
N PRO A 32 4.37 5.61 -14.05
CA PRO A 32 4.15 6.95 -13.53
C PRO A 32 2.67 7.29 -13.32
N ASP A 33 1.74 6.61 -13.99
CA ASP A 33 0.30 6.81 -13.82
C ASP A 33 -0.22 6.16 -12.54
N GLU A 34 0.07 4.87 -12.34
CA GLU A 34 -0.19 4.13 -11.10
C GLU A 34 0.36 4.87 -9.87
N ARG A 35 1.59 5.39 -9.97
CA ARG A 35 2.21 6.16 -8.89
C ARG A 35 1.42 7.44 -8.58
N ARG A 36 0.89 8.14 -9.60
CA ARG A 36 0.04 9.33 -9.39
C ARG A 36 -1.28 8.96 -8.74
N GLN A 37 -1.92 7.90 -9.21
CA GLN A 37 -3.21 7.44 -8.68
C GLN A 37 -3.09 6.98 -7.23
N MET A 38 -2.03 6.24 -6.91
CA MET A 38 -1.64 5.87 -5.56
C MET A 38 -1.50 7.11 -4.65
N LEU A 39 -0.77 8.14 -5.09
CA LEU A 39 -0.60 9.37 -4.32
C LEU A 39 -1.93 10.13 -4.14
N ALA A 40 -2.80 10.14 -5.15
CA ALA A 40 -4.12 10.76 -5.07
C ALA A 40 -5.04 10.04 -4.06
N GLN A 41 -4.99 8.71 -4.04
CA GLN A 41 -5.74 7.89 -3.09
C GLN A 41 -5.23 8.08 -1.66
N LEU A 42 -3.90 8.09 -1.47
CA LEU A 42 -3.28 8.40 -0.18
C LEU A 42 -3.67 9.80 0.33
N ALA A 43 -3.71 10.81 -0.54
CA ALA A 43 -4.12 12.15 -0.15
C ALA A 43 -5.58 12.19 0.34
N THR A 44 -6.43 11.27 -0.14
CA THR A 44 -7.82 11.12 0.30
C THR A 44 -7.91 10.41 1.65
N ASP A 45 -7.15 9.32 1.82
CA ASP A 45 -7.20 8.46 3.01
C ASP A 45 -6.37 8.98 4.19
N ALA A 46 -5.28 9.68 3.89
CA ALA A 46 -4.33 10.22 4.86
C ALA A 46 -3.94 11.65 4.46
N PRO A 47 -4.87 12.63 4.54
CA PRO A 47 -4.65 14.02 4.09
C PRO A 47 -3.55 14.76 4.89
N ARG A 48 -3.12 14.20 6.02
CA ARG A 48 -2.01 14.71 6.85
C ARG A 48 -0.65 14.16 6.43
N VAL A 49 -0.63 13.17 5.54
CA VAL A 49 0.59 12.60 5.01
C VAL A 49 1.00 13.41 3.79
N GLY A 50 2.21 13.97 3.83
CA GLY A 50 2.75 14.74 2.72
C GLY A 50 3.02 13.84 1.52
N VAL A 51 2.74 14.33 0.31
CA VAL A 51 3.04 13.63 -0.96
C VAL A 51 4.54 13.30 -1.05
N ASP A 52 5.42 14.22 -0.65
CA ASP A 52 6.87 14.00 -0.64
C ASP A 52 7.30 12.87 0.31
N GLU A 53 6.62 12.71 1.44
CA GLU A 53 6.93 11.66 2.41
C GLU A 53 6.47 10.29 1.91
N ALA A 54 5.31 10.25 1.26
CA ALA A 54 4.84 9.07 0.58
C ALA A 54 5.80 8.63 -0.52
N LEU A 55 6.31 9.60 -1.27
CA LEU A 55 7.30 9.40 -2.31
C LEU A 55 8.60 8.81 -1.74
N GLN A 56 9.12 9.40 -0.65
CA GLN A 56 10.33 8.92 0.02
C GLN A 56 10.14 7.53 0.64
N ALA A 57 8.99 7.26 1.25
CA ALA A 57 8.67 5.94 1.80
C ALA A 57 8.63 4.89 0.69
N PHE A 58 8.03 5.24 -0.45
CA PHE A 58 7.97 4.39 -1.63
C PHE A 58 9.36 4.07 -2.18
N GLU A 59 10.17 5.09 -2.46
CA GLU A 59 11.53 4.92 -2.99
C GLU A 59 12.43 4.14 -2.02
N SER A 60 12.29 4.39 -0.71
CA SER A 60 13.06 3.65 0.30
C SER A 60 12.69 2.17 0.34
N LEU A 61 11.39 1.85 0.23
CA LEU A 61 10.93 0.47 0.23
C LEU A 61 11.27 -0.23 -1.09
N GLU A 62 11.10 0.45 -2.23
CA GLU A 62 11.51 -0.03 -3.55
C GLU A 62 13.01 -0.38 -3.59
N ALA A 63 13.87 0.48 -3.05
CA ALA A 63 15.30 0.20 -2.93
C ALA A 63 15.60 -1.06 -2.08
N ARG A 64 14.78 -1.34 -1.06
CA ARG A 64 14.91 -2.59 -0.28
C ARG A 64 14.46 -3.80 -1.07
N PHE A 65 13.37 -3.70 -1.83
CA PHE A 65 12.94 -4.77 -2.74
C PHE A 65 14.01 -5.09 -3.79
N ALA A 66 14.65 -4.07 -4.36
CA ALA A 66 15.75 -4.24 -5.31
C ALA A 66 16.98 -4.93 -4.70
N ALA A 67 17.27 -4.67 -3.42
CA ALA A 67 18.44 -5.22 -2.74
C ALA A 67 18.19 -6.61 -2.12
N ARG A 68 17.02 -6.80 -1.48
CA ARG A 68 16.67 -7.95 -0.65
C ARG A 68 15.15 -8.22 -0.76
N PRO A 69 14.70 -8.78 -1.89
CA PRO A 69 13.27 -8.93 -2.16
C PRO A 69 12.57 -9.76 -1.09
N GLU A 70 13.08 -10.95 -0.75
CA GLU A 70 12.44 -11.84 0.24
C GLU A 70 12.26 -11.17 1.62
N GLU A 71 13.26 -10.44 2.11
CA GLU A 71 13.17 -9.71 3.37
C GLU A 71 12.19 -8.52 3.27
N ALA A 72 12.22 -7.79 2.16
CA ALA A 72 11.31 -6.67 1.93
C ALA A 72 9.84 -7.10 1.83
N TRP A 73 9.56 -8.28 1.26
CA TRP A 73 8.24 -8.89 1.26
C TRP A 73 7.71 -9.12 2.69
N VAL A 74 8.54 -9.70 3.57
CA VAL A 74 8.17 -9.94 4.98
C VAL A 74 8.00 -8.63 5.74
N GLU A 75 8.88 -7.65 5.52
CA GLU A 75 8.75 -6.30 6.11
C GLU A 75 7.43 -5.63 5.71
N ALA A 76 7.09 -5.65 4.42
CA ALA A 76 5.86 -5.08 3.88
C ALA A 76 4.62 -5.76 4.48
N GLU A 77 4.62 -7.09 4.55
CA GLU A 77 3.55 -7.86 5.20
C GLU A 77 3.36 -7.43 6.67
N LEU A 78 4.45 -7.29 7.43
CA LEU A 78 4.39 -6.87 8.83
C LEU A 78 3.83 -5.44 8.97
N MET A 79 4.21 -4.51 8.09
CA MET A 79 3.67 -3.15 8.09
C MET A 79 2.16 -3.15 7.89
N ILE A 80 1.67 -3.94 6.93
CA ILE A 80 0.25 -4.04 6.58
C ILE A 80 -0.55 -4.68 7.72
N ARG A 81 -0.05 -5.78 8.29
CA ARG A 81 -0.69 -6.49 9.41
C ARG A 81 -0.89 -5.61 10.65
N ARG A 82 -0.09 -4.56 10.86
CA ARG A 82 -0.27 -3.62 12.00
C ARG A 82 -1.57 -2.82 11.93
N LEU A 83 -2.18 -2.74 10.75
CA LEU A 83 -3.45 -2.06 10.54
C LEU A 83 -4.66 -2.99 10.55
N LYS A 84 -4.45 -4.28 10.81
CA LYS A 84 -5.54 -5.25 10.88
C LYS A 84 -6.63 -4.81 11.85
N GLY A 85 -7.88 -4.76 11.36
CA GLY A 85 -9.05 -4.38 12.15
C GLY A 85 -9.15 -2.87 12.48
N ARG A 86 -8.26 -2.03 11.94
CA ARG A 86 -8.40 -0.57 12.00
C ARG A 86 -9.36 -0.10 10.90
N PRO A 87 -10.07 1.03 11.06
CA PRO A 87 -11.04 1.50 10.08
C PRO A 87 -10.41 1.84 8.72
N GLU A 88 -9.12 2.14 8.68
CA GLU A 88 -8.38 2.46 7.44
C GLU A 88 -7.98 1.20 6.64
N ALA A 89 -8.13 0.01 7.22
CA ALA A 89 -7.75 -1.25 6.59
C ALA A 89 -8.48 -1.46 5.25
N GLU A 90 -9.76 -1.08 5.18
CA GLU A 90 -10.55 -1.22 3.95
C GLU A 90 -10.08 -0.28 2.85
N SER A 91 -9.76 0.97 3.16
CA SER A 91 -9.37 1.92 2.13
C SER A 91 -7.96 1.67 1.63
N ILE A 92 -7.06 1.15 2.47
CA ILE A 92 -5.74 0.68 2.04
C ILE A 92 -5.86 -0.53 1.10
N ALA A 93 -6.73 -1.50 1.42
CA ALA A 93 -6.98 -2.63 0.52
C ALA A 93 -7.58 -2.17 -0.81
N ALA A 94 -8.52 -1.22 -0.78
CA ALA A 94 -9.13 -0.65 -1.98
C ALA A 94 -8.13 0.13 -2.84
N ALA A 95 -7.25 0.91 -2.22
CA ALA A 95 -6.22 1.65 -2.91
C ALA A 95 -5.22 0.73 -3.62
N ALA A 96 -4.76 -0.31 -2.92
CA ALA A 96 -3.87 -1.29 -3.49
C ALA A 96 -4.54 -2.01 -4.67
N ALA A 97 -5.79 -2.46 -4.51
CA ALA A 97 -6.54 -3.07 -5.61
C ALA A 97 -6.73 -2.10 -6.79
N ALA A 98 -6.98 -0.82 -6.55
CA ALA A 98 -7.15 0.17 -7.62
C ALA A 98 -5.89 0.35 -8.47
N VAL A 99 -4.69 0.21 -7.87
CA VAL A 99 -3.41 0.22 -8.60
C VAL A 99 -3.30 -0.99 -9.53
N ALA A 100 -3.74 -2.17 -9.09
CA ALA A 100 -3.72 -3.40 -9.88
C ALA A 100 -4.76 -3.43 -11.02
N ILE A 101 -5.77 -2.57 -10.98
CA ILE A 101 -6.94 -2.67 -11.88
C ILE A 101 -6.74 -1.87 -13.19
N ASP A 102 -5.70 -1.03 -13.32
CA ASP A 102 -5.47 -0.21 -14.53
C ASP A 102 -4.86 -1.05 -15.69
N GLY A 103 -5.67 -1.97 -16.22
CA GLY A 103 -5.29 -2.96 -17.23
C GLY A 103 -6.08 -4.26 -17.12
N GLY A 104 -6.60 -4.53 -15.92
CA GLY A 104 -7.36 -5.71 -15.55
C GLY A 104 -6.56 -6.57 -14.57
N LEU A 105 -7.22 -7.05 -13.52
CA LEU A 105 -6.58 -7.83 -12.46
C LEU A 105 -6.20 -9.23 -12.95
N GLU A 106 -4.93 -9.47 -13.20
CA GLU A 106 -4.39 -10.77 -13.56
C GLU A 106 -4.42 -11.74 -12.35
N ALA A 107 -4.20 -13.03 -12.60
CA ALA A 107 -4.36 -14.06 -11.58
C ALA A 107 -3.40 -13.87 -10.38
N ASP A 108 -2.18 -13.42 -10.65
CA ASP A 108 -1.14 -13.23 -9.64
C ASP A 108 -1.38 -11.95 -8.82
N GLU A 109 -1.78 -10.86 -9.45
CA GLU A 109 -2.18 -9.62 -8.76
C GLU A 109 -3.40 -9.86 -7.86
N ARG A 110 -4.37 -10.64 -8.35
CA ARG A 110 -5.53 -11.04 -7.56
C ARG A 110 -5.12 -11.82 -6.32
N SER A 111 -4.12 -12.69 -6.42
CA SER A 111 -3.62 -13.42 -5.26
C SER A 111 -3.09 -12.46 -4.20
N VAL A 112 -2.30 -11.46 -4.60
CA VAL A 112 -1.78 -10.44 -3.68
C VAL A 112 -2.92 -9.61 -3.05
N VAL A 113 -3.92 -9.18 -3.83
CA VAL A 113 -5.09 -8.46 -3.28
C VAL A 113 -5.85 -9.31 -2.26
N LEU A 114 -5.99 -10.61 -2.49
CA LEU A 114 -6.61 -11.54 -1.54
C LEU A 114 -5.77 -11.69 -0.25
N ASP A 115 -4.44 -11.76 -0.37
CA ASP A 115 -3.54 -11.82 0.78
C ASP A 115 -3.57 -10.51 1.59
N LEU A 116 -3.60 -9.35 0.92
CA LEU A 116 -3.80 -8.05 1.55
C LEU A 116 -5.11 -8.01 2.35
N CYS A 117 -6.22 -8.43 1.73
CA CYS A 117 -7.51 -8.52 2.41
C CYS A 117 -7.43 -9.41 3.66
N ARG A 118 -6.73 -10.54 3.57
CA ARG A 118 -6.54 -11.47 4.69
C ARG A 118 -5.69 -10.87 5.82
N TRP A 119 -4.61 -10.18 5.49
CA TRP A 119 -3.73 -9.53 6.46
C TRP A 119 -4.44 -8.37 7.17
N LEU A 120 -5.21 -7.59 6.42
CA LEU A 120 -5.97 -6.45 6.91
C LEU A 120 -7.28 -6.85 7.62
N GLY A 121 -7.74 -8.09 7.41
CA GLY A 121 -9.00 -8.59 7.98
C GLY A 121 -10.24 -8.04 7.28
N VAL A 122 -10.12 -7.70 6.00
CA VAL A 122 -11.18 -7.11 5.17
C VAL A 122 -11.76 -8.19 4.25
N SER A 123 -13.05 -8.10 3.95
CA SER A 123 -13.68 -9.00 2.99
C SER A 123 -13.26 -8.63 1.56
N PRO A 124 -12.71 -9.56 0.75
CA PRO A 124 -12.38 -9.30 -0.65
C PRO A 124 -13.57 -8.83 -1.48
N ALA A 125 -14.79 -9.30 -1.16
CA ALA A 125 -16.02 -8.90 -1.84
C ALA A 125 -16.41 -7.42 -1.64
N ARG A 126 -15.71 -6.71 -0.74
CA ARG A 126 -15.88 -5.27 -0.52
C ARG A 126 -14.88 -4.43 -1.33
N ILE A 127 -13.89 -5.09 -1.91
CA ILE A 127 -12.71 -4.48 -2.54
C ILE A 127 -12.67 -4.80 -4.04
N LEU A 128 -12.93 -6.06 -4.41
CA LEU A 128 -12.98 -6.58 -5.78
C LEU A 128 -14.37 -6.47 -6.42
#